data_AF-A0A1V9XVT0-F1
#
_entry.id   AF-A0A1V9XVT0-F1
#
_cell.length_a   1.000
_cell.length_b   1.000
_cell.length_c   1.000
_cell.angle_alpha   90.00
_cell.angle_beta   90.00
_cell.angle_gamma   90.00
#
_symmetry.space_group_name_H-M   'P 1'
#
loop_
_entity.id
_entity.type
_entity.pdbx_description
1 polymer ?
#
loop_
_entity_poly.entity_id
_entity_poly.type
_entity_poly.pdbx_seq_one_letter_code
_entity_poly.pdbx_strand_id
1 'polypeptide(L)'
;GSPAEAAGLMTGDRIVEVNGENVFNENHRQVVERIKSVAHETTLLVVDPTSDQWYRERNIVIHGNLPSVRVLTSAKEQQRAPQPKATKVTAGPLRKL
;
A
#
# COMPACT_ATOMS: atom_id res chain seq x y z
N GLY A 1 6.06 -3.32 14.50
CA GLY A 1 6.00 -4.12 13.26
C GLY A 1 4.71 -4.89 13.20
N SER A 2 3.64 -4.27 12.71
CA SER A 2 2.46 -4.99 12.24
C SER A 2 2.78 -5.63 10.88
N PRO A 3 2.06 -6.69 10.46
CA PRO A 3 2.16 -7.26 9.12
C PRO A 3 2.03 -6.20 8.00
N ALA A 4 1.18 -5.19 8.21
CA ALA A 4 1.02 -4.06 7.30
C ALA A 4 2.28 -3.17 7.20
N GLU A 5 2.92 -2.86 8.33
CA GLU A 5 4.18 -2.10 8.35
C GLU A 5 5.32 -2.89 7.70
N ALA A 6 5.35 -4.22 7.90
CA ALA A 6 6.33 -5.10 7.27
C ALA A 6 6.14 -5.19 5.75
N ALA A 7 4.89 -5.19 5.27
CA ALA A 7 4.55 -5.13 3.86
C ALA A 7 4.87 -3.77 3.20
N GLY A 8 5.20 -2.74 3.99
CA GLY A 8 5.52 -1.40 3.49
C GLY A 8 4.28 -0.53 3.23
N LEU A 9 3.14 -0.84 3.86
CA LEU A 9 1.93 -0.04 3.82
C LEU A 9 2.17 1.29 4.55
N MET A 10 1.90 2.41 3.87
CA MET A 10 2.04 3.74 4.47
C MET A 10 0.68 4.32 4.86
N THR A 11 0.70 5.18 5.87
CA THR A 11 -0.49 5.98 6.22
C THR A 11 -0.85 6.87 5.04
N GLY A 12 -2.09 6.75 4.55
CA GLY A 12 -2.59 7.51 3.40
C GLY A 12 -2.72 6.68 2.11
N ASP A 13 -2.08 5.51 2.05
CA ASP A 13 -2.25 4.57 0.93
C ASP A 13 -3.73 4.15 0.82
N ARG A 14 -4.24 4.13 -0.41
CA ARG A 14 -5.61 3.69 -0.71
C ARG A 14 -5.58 2.26 -1.23
N ILE A 15 -6.26 1.37 -0.52
CA ILE A 15 -6.41 -0.04 -0.92
C ILE A 15 -7.45 -0.12 -2.03
N VAL A 16 -7.07 -0.78 -3.11
CA VAL A 16 -7.88 -0.98 -4.31
C VAL A 16 -8.29 -2.46 -4.41
N GLU A 17 -7.33 -3.37 -4.21
CA GLU A 17 -7.59 -4.82 -4.25
C GLU A 17 -6.97 -5.52 -3.03
N VAL A 18 -7.61 -6.62 -2.63
CA VAL A 18 -7.14 -7.55 -1.60
C VAL A 18 -7.11 -8.94 -2.20
N ASN A 19 -5.94 -9.58 -2.18
CA ASN A 19 -5.68 -10.91 -2.75
C ASN A 19 -6.11 -11.04 -4.23
N GLY A 20 -5.99 -9.94 -5.00
CA GLY A 20 -6.37 -9.88 -6.41
C GLY A 20 -7.86 -9.59 -6.67
N GLU A 21 -8.63 -9.29 -5.62
CA GLU A 21 -10.05 -8.98 -5.74
C GLU A 21 -10.33 -7.52 -5.35
N ASN A 22 -11.07 -6.82 -6.21
CA ASN A 22 -11.38 -5.40 -6.04
C ASN A 22 -12.34 -5.18 -4.87
N VAL A 23 -11.91 -4.35 -3.91
CA VAL A 23 -12.65 -4.08 -2.68
C VAL A 23 -13.39 -2.74 -2.70
N PHE A 24 -13.46 -2.05 -3.85
CA PHE A 24 -14.08 -0.73 -3.96
C PHE A 24 -15.52 -0.66 -3.42
N ASN A 25 -16.31 -1.72 -3.64
CA ASN A 25 -17.71 -1.79 -3.22
C ASN A 25 -17.92 -2.67 -1.97
N GLU A 26 -16.84 -3.01 -1.27
CA GLU A 26 -16.90 -3.83 -0.07
C GLU A 26 -16.92 -2.99 1.21
N ASN A 27 -17.69 -3.45 2.19
CA ASN A 27 -17.67 -2.85 3.52
C ASN A 27 -16.47 -3.34 4.33
N HIS A 28 -16.09 -2.58 5.37
CA HIS A 28 -14.93 -2.90 6.22
C HIS A 28 -14.88 -4.37 6.69
N ARG A 29 -16.03 -4.97 7.01
CA ARG A 29 -16.10 -6.39 7.41
C ARG A 29 -15.68 -7.34 6.29
N GLN A 30 -16.20 -7.14 5.08
CA GLN A 30 -15.90 -7.97 3.91
C GLN A 30 -14.42 -7.88 3.54
N VAL A 31 -13.86 -6.66 3.56
CA VAL A 31 -12.43 -6.43 3.34
C VAL A 31 -11.58 -7.19 4.38
N VAL A 32 -11.96 -7.14 5.66
CA VAL A 32 -11.26 -7.88 6.73
C VAL A 32 -11.38 -9.39 6.55
N GLU A 33 -12.55 -9.89 6.14
CA GLU A 33 -12.74 -11.31 5.83
C GLU A 33 -11.85 -11.74 4.66
N ARG A 34 -11.72 -10.90 3.64
CA ARG A 34 -10.88 -11.15 2.47
C ARG A 34 -9.39 -11.16 2.81
N ILE A 35 -8.94 -10.25 3.67
CA ILE A 35 -7.58 -10.26 4.25
C ILE A 35 -7.35 -11.58 4.99
N LYS A 36 -8.33 -12.05 5.77
CA LYS A 36 -8.25 -13.29 6.54
C LYS A 36 -8.47 -14.56 5.71
N SER A 37 -8.97 -14.43 4.48
CA SER A 37 -9.32 -15.56 3.62
C SER A 37 -8.09 -16.37 3.21
N VAL A 38 -6.92 -15.72 3.16
CA VAL A 38 -5.66 -16.41 2.92
C VAL A 38 -4.89 -16.48 4.23
N ALA A 39 -4.62 -17.71 4.68
CA ALA A 39 -3.88 -17.92 5.91
C ALA A 39 -2.41 -17.56 5.70
N HIS A 40 -1.85 -16.74 6.59
CA HIS A 40 -0.41 -16.38 6.67
C HIS A 40 0.14 -15.43 5.59
N GLU A 41 -0.67 -15.01 4.63
CA GLU A 41 -0.28 -14.00 3.65
C GLU A 41 -1.47 -13.12 3.28
N THR A 42 -1.17 -11.91 2.81
CA THR A 42 -2.16 -11.01 2.25
C THR A 42 -1.47 -10.16 1.21
N THR A 43 -2.03 -10.10 0.01
CA THR A 43 -1.57 -9.20 -1.05
C THR A 43 -2.54 -8.04 -1.15
N LEU A 44 -2.02 -6.82 -1.10
CA LEU A 44 -2.78 -5.58 -1.17
C LEU A 44 -2.32 -4.81 -2.39
N LEU A 45 -3.26 -4.39 -3.23
CA LEU A 45 -3.00 -3.43 -4.28
C LEU A 45 -3.31 -2.04 -3.74
N VAL A 46 -2.30 -1.18 -3.67
CA VAL A 46 -2.43 0.18 -3.12
C VAL A 46 -1.99 1.23 -4.11
N VAL A 47 -2.59 2.41 -3.98
CA VAL A 47 -2.28 3.58 -4.80
C VAL A 47 -2.03 4.80 -3.89
N ASP A 48 -1.12 5.67 -4.32
CA ASP A 48 -0.87 6.95 -3.67
C ASP A 48 -2.14 7.84 -3.74
N PRO A 49 -2.47 8.62 -2.69
CA PRO A 49 -3.66 9.46 -2.66
C PRO A 49 -3.76 10.48 -3.82
N THR A 50 -2.63 11.00 -4.30
CA THR A 50 -2.58 11.92 -5.45
C THR A 50 -2.98 11.20 -6.73
N SER A 51 -2.50 9.97 -6.90
CA SER A 51 -2.83 9.14 -8.06
C SER A 51 -4.27 8.63 -7.98
N ASP A 52 -4.76 8.22 -6.80
CA ASP A 52 -6.17 7.86 -6.56
C ASP A 52 -7.11 8.97 -7.02
N GLN A 53 -6.84 10.21 -6.60
CA GLN A 53 -7.63 11.38 -7.00
C GLN A 53 -7.60 11.57 -8.52
N TRP A 54 -6.42 11.53 -9.14
CA TRP A 54 -6.27 11.74 -10.58
C TRP A 54 -7.07 10.71 -11.41
N TYR A 55 -7.05 9.44 -10.99
CA TYR A 55 -7.80 8.36 -11.65
C TYR A 55 -9.31 8.52 -11.44
N ARG A 56 -9.76 8.87 -10.23
CA ARG A 56 -11.18 9.07 -9.93
C ARG A 56 -11.80 10.23 -10.68
N GLU A 57 -11.11 11.37 -10.76
CA GLU A 57 -11.58 12.54 -11.52
C GLU A 57 -11.79 12.23 -13.01
N ARG A 58 -11.05 11.24 -13.53
CA ARG A 58 -11.11 10.81 -14.92
C ARG A 58 -11.99 9.58 -15.15
N ASN A 59 -12.68 9.09 -14.10
CA ASN A 59 -13.46 7.85 -14.15
C ASN A 59 -12.64 6.64 -14.62
N ILE A 60 -11.34 6.61 -14.30
CA ILE A 60 -10.44 5.50 -14.61
C ILE A 60 -10.48 4.52 -13.44
N VAL A 61 -10.80 3.26 -13.72
CA VAL A 61 -10.78 2.20 -12.71
C VAL A 61 -9.33 1.78 -12.45
N ILE A 62 -8.94 1.79 -11.18
CA ILE A 62 -7.58 1.45 -10.76
C ILE A 62 -7.44 -0.07 -10.75
N HIS A 63 -6.46 -0.59 -11.48
CA HIS A 63 -6.12 -2.02 -11.55
C HIS A 63 -4.61 -2.21 -11.51
N GLY A 64 -4.13 -3.43 -11.23
CA GLY A 64 -2.71 -3.71 -11.01
C GLY A 64 -1.76 -3.45 -12.19
N ASN A 65 -2.29 -3.16 -13.39
CA ASN A 65 -1.49 -2.82 -14.57
C ASN A 65 -1.17 -1.32 -14.69
N LEU A 66 -1.58 -0.49 -13.72
CA LEU A 66 -1.32 0.95 -13.76
C LEU A 66 0.05 1.28 -13.13
N PRO A 67 0.81 2.23 -13.72
CA PRO A 67 2.18 2.54 -13.29
C PRO A 67 2.27 3.14 -11.88
N SER A 68 1.20 3.76 -11.39
CA SER A 68 1.15 4.41 -10.08
C SER A 68 0.66 3.49 -8.95
N VAL A 69 0.51 2.20 -9.23
CA VAL A 69 -0.06 1.23 -8.30
C VAL A 69 1.02 0.30 -7.77
N ARG A 70 1.00 0.03 -6.47
CA ARG A 70 1.97 -0.80 -5.75
C ARG A 70 1.29 -2.06 -5.24
N VAL A 71 1.92 -3.21 -5.44
CA VAL A 71 1.52 -4.46 -4.82
C VAL A 71 2.33 -4.64 -3.54
N LEU A 72 1.65 -4.79 -2.41
CA LEU A 72 2.24 -5.03 -1.10
C LEU A 72 1.83 -6.41 -0.61
N THR A 73 2.79 -7.26 -0.27
CA THR A 73 2.50 -8.61 0.20
C THR A 73 3.03 -8.80 1.62
N SER A 74 2.16 -9.27 2.51
CA SER A 74 2.44 -9.50 3.94
C SER A 74 2.83 -10.96 4.25
N ALA A 75 3.11 -11.79 3.23
CA ALA A 75 3.63 -13.13 3.44
C ALA A 75 4.89 -13.07 4.32
N LYS A 76 5.06 -14.08 5.17
CA LYS A 76 6.17 -14.21 6.11
C LYS A 76 7.50 -14.43 5.37
N GLU A 77 7.98 -13.42 4.66
CA GLU A 77 9.30 -13.36 4.03
C GLU A 77 10.15 -12.36 4.82
N GLN A 78 10.65 -12.84 5.96
CA GLN A 78 12.00 -12.45 6.31
C GLN A 78 12.90 -12.80 5.11
N GLN A 79 13.43 -11.78 4.42
CA GLN A 79 14.52 -11.87 3.42
C GLN A 79 14.14 -12.19 1.97
N ARG A 80 13.66 -11.19 1.20
CA ARG A 80 14.09 -10.99 -0.20
C ARG A 80 13.82 -9.56 -0.71
N ALA A 81 14.90 -8.92 -1.16
CA ALA A 81 15.07 -7.60 -1.81
C ALA A 81 15.04 -6.32 -0.92
N PRO A 82 16.03 -5.43 -1.07
CA PRO A 82 16.18 -4.22 -0.25
C PRO A 82 15.19 -3.14 -0.71
N GLN A 83 14.24 -2.79 0.16
CA GLN A 83 13.47 -1.56 0.00
C GLN A 83 14.37 -0.40 0.45
N PRO A 84 14.73 0.58 -0.41
CA PRO A 84 15.41 1.78 0.05
C PRO A 84 14.43 2.56 0.92
N LYS A 85 14.60 2.43 2.24
CA LYS A 85 13.85 3.23 3.21
C LYS A 85 14.18 4.69 2.94
N ALA A 86 13.18 5.48 2.54
CA ALA A 86 13.32 6.91 2.38
C ALA A 86 13.89 7.51 3.68
N THR A 87 15.14 7.97 3.61
CA THR A 87 15.82 8.64 4.70
C THR A 87 15.08 9.94 4.99
N LYS A 88 14.50 10.09 6.19
CA LYS A 88 14.11 11.41 6.71
C LYS A 88 15.35 12.30 6.69
N VAL A 89 15.40 13.26 5.77
CA VAL A 89 16.35 14.37 5.81
C VAL A 89 15.94 15.29 6.96
N THR A 90 16.44 15.03 8.15
CA THR A 90 16.40 16.01 9.25
C THR A 90 17.49 17.04 8.98
N ALA A 91 17.12 18.14 8.33
CA ALA A 91 17.97 19.32 8.22
C ALA A 91 18.10 19.97 9.61
N GLY A 92 19.26 19.81 10.25
CA GLY A 92 19.63 20.56 11.46
C GLY A 92 20.08 21.98 11.12
N PRO A 93 19.97 22.97 12.04
CA PRO A 93 20.13 24.37 11.71
C PRO A 93 21.61 24.74 11.50
N LEU A 94 21.91 25.46 10.43
CA LEU A 94 23.18 26.12 10.20
C LEU A 94 23.39 27.22 11.26
N ARG A 95 24.30 27.01 12.22
CA ARG A 95 24.90 28.12 12.98
C ARG A 95 26.04 28.71 12.17
N LYS A 96 25.89 29.97 11.76
CA LYS A 96 27.00 30.83 11.33
C LYS A 96 27.29 31.85 12.43
N LEU A 97 28.58 32.17 12.52
CA LEU A 97 29.27 33.18 13.34
C LEU A 97 29.78 32.67 14.69
#